data_AF-A0A3B1D573-F1
#
_entry.id   AF-A0A3B1D573-F1
#
_cell.length_a   1.000
_cell.length_b   1.000
_cell.length_c   1.000
_cell.angle_alpha   90.00
_cell.angle_beta   90.00
_cell.angle_gamma   90.00
#
_symmetry.space_group_name_H-M   'P 1'
#
loop_
_entity.id
_entity.type
_entity.pdbx_description
1 polymer ?
#
loop_
_entity_poly.entity_id
_entity_poly.type
_entity_poly.pdbx_seq_one_letter_code
_entity_poly.pdbx_strand_id
1 'polypeptide(L)'
;MSELEPIADVNEIASGERKEVVVDETPALLLRDGDNYYVIEDTCTHDSQPLTDGPFDGQSITCPRHGARFDVKTGETLCMPATEGIKTFHVEIANEIIFAKPRSQEEAKSAVEPLPVAETKSDCEVEEMQEVNLSDLTGEAKLIEALKQVIDPELMVNIVDLGLIYEVEQIEGKVNVEMTLTSPACPVGPQIMQQAKMALERLREVDLAEIRLVMTPPWTPERMTDDARDQLGIF
;
A
#
# COMPACT_ATOMS: atom_id res chain seq x y z
N MET A 1 14.78 23.25 22.73
CA MET A 1 16.11 22.61 22.82
C MET A 1 15.81 21.15 23.11
N SER A 2 15.76 20.31 22.08
CA SER A 2 15.49 18.88 22.26
C SER A 2 16.73 18.28 22.93
N GLU A 3 16.59 17.87 24.19
CA GLU A 3 17.66 17.24 24.96
C GLU A 3 17.77 15.76 24.57
N LEU A 4 18.98 15.20 24.60
CA LEU A 4 19.23 13.81 24.26
C LEU A 4 18.85 12.93 25.45
N GLU A 5 17.86 12.06 25.28
CA GLU A 5 17.41 11.15 26.33
C GLU A 5 18.07 9.77 26.17
N PRO A 6 18.60 9.17 27.26
CA PRO A 6 19.15 7.82 27.21
C PRO A 6 18.03 6.78 27.11
N ILE A 7 18.06 5.97 26.05
CA ILE A 7 16.98 5.01 25.75
C ILE A 7 17.35 3.55 26.03
N ALA A 8 18.59 3.14 25.72
CA ALA A 8 19.05 1.77 25.86
C ALA A 8 20.58 1.68 25.81
N ASP A 9 21.14 0.56 26.27
CA ASP A 9 22.56 0.23 26.09
C ASP A 9 22.78 -0.53 24.78
N VAL A 10 23.92 -0.31 24.11
CA VAL A 10 24.26 -1.00 22.86
C VAL A 10 24.40 -2.52 23.03
N ASN A 11 24.68 -2.99 24.25
CA ASN A 11 24.80 -4.42 24.57
C ASN A 11 23.45 -5.12 24.76
N GLU A 12 22.36 -4.38 24.92
CA GLU A 12 21.02 -4.95 25.14
C GLU A 12 20.30 -5.34 23.85
N ILE A 13 20.80 -4.92 22.68
CA ILE A 13 20.18 -5.15 21.38
C ILE A 13 21.18 -5.81 20.43
N ALA A 14 21.00 -7.08 20.07
CA ALA A 14 21.86 -7.70 19.06
C ALA A 14 21.52 -7.19 17.65
N SER A 15 22.43 -7.39 16.70
CA SER A 15 22.20 -7.02 15.31
C SER A 15 20.98 -7.77 14.75
N GLY A 16 20.00 -7.04 14.22
CA GLY A 16 18.72 -7.58 13.74
C GLY A 16 17.63 -7.69 14.81
N GLU A 17 17.94 -7.35 16.07
CA GLU A 17 16.93 -7.23 17.12
C GLU A 17 16.31 -5.83 17.14
N ARG A 18 15.20 -5.73 17.86
CA ARG A 18 14.41 -4.52 18.05
C ARG A 18 13.92 -4.44 19.49
N LYS A 19 13.76 -3.23 20.00
CA LYS A 19 13.35 -2.98 21.38
C LYS A 19 12.39 -1.80 21.47
N GLU A 20 11.28 -1.99 22.16
CA GLU A 20 10.38 -0.91 22.52
C GLU A 20 11.02 0.00 23.56
N VAL A 21 10.98 1.31 23.30
CA VAL A 21 11.51 2.37 24.14
C VAL A 21 10.51 3.53 24.18
N VAL A 22 10.71 4.49 25.07
CA VAL A 22 9.87 5.70 25.15
C VAL A 22 10.80 6.91 25.07
N VAL A 23 10.47 7.84 24.17
CA VAL A 23 11.24 9.09 23.95
C VAL A 23 10.27 10.26 23.96
N ASP A 24 10.50 11.27 24.79
CA ASP A 24 9.64 12.46 24.89
C ASP A 24 8.14 12.10 25.06
N GLU A 25 7.86 11.18 26.01
CA GLU A 25 6.51 10.64 26.29
C GLU A 25 5.83 9.90 25.10
N THR A 26 6.55 9.68 24.01
CA THR A 26 6.06 8.99 22.81
C THR A 26 6.60 7.56 22.76
N PRO A 27 5.74 6.54 22.52
CA PRO A 27 6.21 5.17 22.32
C PRO A 27 7.02 5.09 21.02
N ALA A 28 8.25 4.60 21.14
CA ALA A 28 9.20 4.51 20.06
C ALA A 28 9.81 3.11 19.97
N LEU A 29 10.28 2.75 18.78
CA LEU A 29 10.88 1.47 18.48
C LEU A 29 12.32 1.69 18.06
N LEU A 30 13.25 1.10 18.82
CA LEU A 30 14.67 1.02 18.48
C LEU A 30 14.89 -0.21 17.61
N LEU A 31 15.43 0.01 16.41
CA LEU A 31 15.76 -1.00 15.42
C LEU A 31 17.28 -1.00 15.21
N ARG A 32 17.91 -2.17 15.26
CA ARG A 32 19.33 -2.32 14.94
C ARG A 32 19.54 -3.13 13.66
N ASP A 33 20.19 -2.52 12.68
CA ASP A 33 20.58 -3.15 11.42
C ASP A 33 22.11 -3.10 11.29
N GLY A 34 22.79 -4.19 11.68
CA GLY A 34 24.25 -4.23 11.73
C GLY A 34 24.84 -3.21 12.70
N ASP A 35 25.52 -2.22 12.13
CA ASP A 35 26.14 -1.08 12.83
C ASP A 35 25.24 0.16 12.89
N ASN A 36 24.07 0.13 12.23
CA ASN A 36 23.13 1.25 12.19
C ASN A 36 22.02 1.09 13.25
N TYR A 37 21.66 2.21 13.87
CA TYR A 37 20.59 2.29 14.85
C TYR A 37 19.54 3.28 14.36
N TYR A 38 18.29 2.84 14.32
CA TYR A 38 17.15 3.65 13.92
C TYR A 38 16.15 3.69 15.06
N VAL A 39 15.60 4.86 15.33
CA VAL A 39 14.54 5.04 16.32
C VAL A 39 13.37 5.72 15.64
N ILE A 40 12.23 5.05 15.64
CA ILE A 40 10.99 5.50 14.99
C ILE A 40 9.84 5.46 15.99
N GLU A 41 8.75 6.17 15.73
CA GLU A 41 7.53 6.04 16.52
C GLU A 41 6.94 4.64 16.35
N ASP A 42 6.63 3.97 17.46
CA ASP A 42 6.08 2.60 17.40
C ASP A 42 4.61 2.59 17.01
N THR A 43 3.95 3.74 16.97
CA THR A 43 2.51 3.83 16.68
C THR A 43 2.28 4.10 15.19
N CYS A 44 1.60 3.16 14.52
CA CYS A 44 1.18 3.32 13.14
C CYS A 44 0.18 4.48 12.99
N THR A 45 0.43 5.41 12.08
CA THR A 45 -0.42 6.58 11.82
C THR A 45 -1.80 6.24 11.25
N HIS A 46 -1.99 5.04 10.70
CA HIS A 46 -3.28 4.63 10.12
C HIS A 46 -4.31 4.21 11.18
N ASP A 47 -3.94 3.31 12.10
CA ASP A 47 -4.89 2.72 13.07
C ASP A 47 -4.31 2.63 14.49
N SER A 48 -3.25 3.38 14.78
CA SER A 48 -2.56 3.42 16.09
C SER A 48 -2.02 2.07 16.57
N GLN A 49 -1.80 1.11 15.67
CA GLN A 49 -1.26 -0.21 16.00
C GLN A 49 0.27 -0.15 16.22
N PRO A 50 0.82 -0.85 17.22
CA PRO A 50 2.27 -1.02 17.37
C PRO A 50 2.93 -1.60 16.11
N LEU A 51 4.05 -1.01 15.70
CA LEU A 51 4.91 -1.46 14.62
C LEU A 51 5.92 -2.51 15.11
N THR A 52 6.08 -2.66 16.42
CA THR A 52 6.97 -3.60 17.09
C THR A 52 6.87 -5.01 16.53
N ASP A 53 5.68 -5.51 16.21
CA ASP A 53 5.50 -6.87 15.67
C ASP A 53 5.64 -6.96 14.14
N GLY A 54 5.81 -5.84 13.46
CA GLY A 54 5.82 -5.72 12.00
C GLY A 54 7.11 -6.20 11.32
N PRO A 55 7.08 -6.76 10.10
CA PRO A 55 8.32 -7.16 9.44
C PRO A 55 9.22 -5.94 9.12
N PHE A 56 10.52 -6.10 9.37
CA PHE A 56 11.56 -5.10 9.14
C PHE A 56 12.61 -5.64 8.16
N ASP A 57 12.92 -4.86 7.13
CA ASP A 57 13.80 -5.24 6.01
C ASP A 57 15.08 -4.39 5.97
N GLY A 58 15.56 -3.88 7.11
CA GLY A 58 16.74 -3.00 7.19
C GLY A 58 16.46 -1.55 6.81
N GLN A 59 15.55 -1.30 5.85
CA GLN A 59 15.21 0.04 5.36
C GLN A 59 13.75 0.46 5.63
N SER A 60 12.83 -0.50 5.68
CA SER A 60 11.42 -0.21 5.92
C SER A 60 10.84 -1.14 6.97
N ILE A 61 9.91 -0.62 7.76
CA ILE A 61 9.07 -1.39 8.67
C ILE A 61 7.65 -1.46 8.12
N THR A 62 7.03 -2.63 8.24
CA THR A 62 5.67 -2.86 7.75
C THR A 62 4.75 -3.09 8.94
N CYS A 63 3.63 -2.36 9.02
CA CYS A 63 2.61 -2.59 10.02
C CYS A 63 2.03 -4.01 9.86
N PRO A 64 2.04 -4.84 10.92
CA PRO A 64 1.63 -6.24 10.83
C PRO A 64 0.13 -6.42 10.58
N ARG A 65 -0.68 -5.36 10.76
CA ARG A 65 -2.14 -5.43 10.72
C ARG A 65 -2.72 -5.23 9.32
N HIS A 66 -2.30 -4.18 8.63
CA HIS A 66 -2.85 -3.80 7.31
C HIS A 66 -1.77 -3.59 6.25
N GLY A 67 -0.48 -3.84 6.58
CA GLY A 67 0.61 -3.76 5.61
C GLY A 67 1.13 -2.36 5.28
N ALA A 68 0.75 -1.32 6.04
CA ALA A 68 1.30 0.03 5.86
C ALA A 68 2.83 0.00 6.02
N ARG A 69 3.58 0.62 5.10
CA ARG A 69 5.05 0.60 5.13
C ARG A 69 5.60 1.99 5.39
N PHE A 70 6.59 2.06 6.26
CA PHE A 70 7.29 3.30 6.61
C PHE A 70 8.79 3.13 6.45
N ASP A 71 9.47 4.15 5.93
CA ASP A 71 10.93 4.21 5.89
C ASP A 71 11.47 4.50 7.30
N VAL A 72 12.46 3.72 7.76
CA VAL A 72 12.96 3.85 9.14
C VAL A 72 13.94 5.02 9.33
N LYS A 73 14.43 5.60 8.24
CA LYS A 73 15.38 6.74 8.25
C LYS A 73 14.63 8.06 8.20
N THR A 74 13.62 8.15 7.33
CA THR A 74 12.87 9.40 7.10
C THR A 74 11.53 9.42 7.81
N GLY A 75 10.94 8.26 8.09
CA GLY A 75 9.59 8.13 8.61
C GLY A 75 8.51 8.26 7.53
N GLU A 76 8.91 8.40 6.27
CA GLU A 76 7.97 8.59 5.17
C GLU A 76 7.19 7.31 4.87
N THR A 77 5.95 7.51 4.44
CA THR A 77 5.07 6.41 4.09
C THR A 77 5.39 5.90 2.69
N LEU A 78 5.80 4.64 2.62
CA LEU A 78 6.14 3.95 1.37
C LEU A 78 4.94 3.23 0.76
N CYS A 79 3.96 2.85 1.58
CA CYS A 79 2.80 2.09 1.13
C CYS A 79 1.54 2.48 1.90
N MET A 80 0.45 2.64 1.17
CA MET A 80 -0.92 2.69 1.71
C MET A 80 -1.18 1.43 2.54
N PRO A 81 -2.03 1.47 3.59
CA PRO A 81 -3.11 2.44 3.82
C PRO A 81 -2.75 3.70 4.63
N ALA A 82 -1.55 3.81 5.19
CA ALA A 82 -1.16 5.06 5.87
C ALA A 82 -0.99 6.19 4.84
N THR A 83 -1.46 7.39 5.18
CA THR A 83 -1.30 8.60 4.36
C THR A 83 -0.35 9.62 5.00
N GLU A 84 0.01 9.41 6.26
CA GLU A 84 0.90 10.26 7.04
C GLU A 84 2.12 9.44 7.50
N GLY A 85 3.30 10.05 7.47
CA GLY A 85 4.54 9.43 7.94
C GLY A 85 4.63 9.40 9.46
N ILE A 86 5.46 8.49 9.99
CA ILE A 86 5.74 8.35 11.41
C ILE A 86 6.85 9.31 11.86
N LYS A 87 6.89 9.65 13.15
CA LYS A 87 8.01 10.44 13.68
C LYS A 87 9.29 9.60 13.70
N THR A 88 10.40 10.24 13.35
CA THR A 88 11.75 9.68 13.50
C THR A 88 12.53 10.43 14.55
N PHE A 89 13.46 9.73 15.18
CA PHE A 89 14.30 10.28 16.23
C PHE A 89 15.76 10.21 15.80
N HIS A 90 16.50 11.28 16.09
CA HIS A 90 17.94 11.32 15.86
C HIS A 90 18.65 10.53 16.96
N VAL A 91 19.47 9.57 16.55
CA VAL A 91 20.18 8.65 17.44
C VAL A 91 21.65 9.08 17.58
N GLU A 92 22.14 9.20 18.80
CA GLU A 92 23.55 9.45 19.12
C GLU A 92 24.04 8.42 20.12
N ILE A 93 25.23 7.85 19.89
CA ILE A 93 25.81 6.83 20.78
C ILE A 93 26.97 7.47 21.52
N ALA A 94 26.91 7.50 22.85
CA ALA A 94 27.99 8.01 23.68
C ALA A 94 28.23 7.05 24.85
N ASN A 95 29.49 6.62 25.04
CA ASN A 95 29.88 5.71 26.12
C ASN A 95 29.01 4.43 26.18
N GLU A 96 28.77 3.78 25.03
CA GLU A 96 27.96 2.55 24.93
C GLU A 96 26.45 2.73 25.23
N ILE A 97 26.00 3.96 25.49
CA ILE A 97 24.59 4.29 25.69
C ILE A 97 24.04 4.94 24.42
N ILE A 98 22.87 4.47 24.00
CA ILE A 98 22.10 5.01 22.88
C ILE A 98 21.22 6.13 23.42
N PHE A 99 21.39 7.32 22.85
CA PHE A 99 20.58 8.50 23.10
C PHE A 99 19.70 8.79 21.90
N ALA A 100 18.46 9.21 22.14
CA ALA A 100 17.55 9.62 21.10
C ALA A 100 16.97 11.01 21.41
N LYS A 101 16.69 11.78 20.35
CA LYS A 101 15.92 13.03 20.43
C LYS A 101 14.94 13.13 19.26
N PRO A 102 13.76 13.75 19.45
CA PRO A 102 12.80 13.94 18.35
C PRO A 102 13.44 14.79 17.24
N ARG A 103 13.37 14.29 16.00
CA ARG A 103 13.80 15.05 14.82
C ARG A 103 12.66 15.97 14.40
N SER A 104 12.96 17.25 14.14
CA SER A 104 11.93 18.15 13.62
C SER A 104 11.52 17.73 12.20
N GLN A 105 10.24 17.85 11.85
CA GLN A 105 9.71 17.40 10.55
C GLN A 105 10.36 18.09 9.34
N GLU A 106 11.04 19.23 9.53
CA GLU A 106 11.82 19.93 8.50
C GLU A 106 13.20 19.30 8.26
N GLU A 107 13.82 18.70 9.28
CA GLU A 107 15.12 18.03 9.15
C GLU A 107 15.00 16.63 8.54
N ALA A 108 13.86 15.95 8.70
CA ALA A 108 13.60 14.61 8.15
C ALA A 108 13.52 14.60 6.61
N LYS A 109 13.08 15.70 6.00
CA LYS A 109 12.96 15.86 4.54
C LYS A 109 14.27 16.23 3.83
N SER A 110 15.32 16.61 4.58
CA SER A 110 16.55 17.20 4.03
C SER A 110 17.72 16.22 3.88
N ALA A 111 17.62 14.98 4.36
CA ALA A 111 18.65 13.96 4.17
C ALA A 111 18.50 13.24 2.83
N VAL A 112 18.54 14.00 1.73
CA VAL A 112 18.69 13.47 0.37
C VAL A 112 20.08 13.87 -0.14
N GLU A 113 21.06 13.01 0.11
CA GLU A 113 22.08 12.76 -0.91
C GLU A 113 22.05 11.27 -1.26
N PRO A 114 21.76 10.92 -2.53
CA PRO A 114 21.61 9.53 -2.93
C PRO A 114 23.00 8.89 -3.06
N LEU A 115 23.17 7.71 -2.47
CA LEU A 115 24.18 6.76 -2.93
C LEU A 115 23.48 5.60 -3.64
N PRO A 116 24.08 5.10 -4.74
CA PRO A 116 23.30 4.50 -5.80
C PRO A 116 23.40 2.97 -5.81
N VAL A 117 22.46 2.39 -6.56
CA VAL A 117 22.47 1.06 -7.18
C VAL A 117 22.28 -0.13 -6.23
N ALA A 118 21.19 -0.86 -6.41
CA ALA A 118 21.25 -2.09 -7.21
C ALA A 118 19.85 -2.70 -7.39
N GLU A 119 19.41 -2.72 -8.64
CA GLU A 119 18.49 -3.74 -9.11
C GLU A 119 19.07 -5.12 -8.79
N THR A 120 18.35 -5.94 -8.03
CA THR A 120 18.52 -7.39 -8.09
C THR A 120 17.18 -8.09 -8.00
N LYS A 121 16.83 -8.72 -9.12
CA LYS A 121 15.80 -9.73 -9.30
C LYS A 121 16.02 -10.91 -8.35
N SER A 122 14.94 -11.48 -7.81
CA SER A 122 14.71 -12.93 -7.67
C SER A 122 13.31 -13.12 -7.08
N ASP A 123 12.28 -13.31 -7.90
CA ASP A 123 11.79 -14.60 -8.42
C ASP A 123 11.04 -15.43 -7.37
N CYS A 124 9.71 -15.51 -7.55
CA CYS A 124 8.89 -16.60 -7.05
C CYS A 124 7.79 -16.79 -8.10
N GLU A 125 7.99 -17.81 -8.94
CA GLU A 125 7.17 -18.19 -10.08
C GLU A 125 5.67 -18.30 -9.73
N VAL A 126 4.83 -17.63 -10.52
CA VAL A 126 3.51 -18.13 -10.91
C VAL A 126 3.33 -17.90 -12.40
N GLU A 127 2.72 -18.89 -13.02
CA GLU A 127 2.83 -19.30 -14.41
C GLU A 127 2.33 -18.29 -15.46
N GLU A 128 2.89 -18.44 -16.66
CA GLU A 128 2.57 -17.71 -17.89
C GLU A 128 1.06 -17.63 -18.16
N MET A 129 0.55 -16.42 -18.43
CA MET A 129 -0.55 -16.24 -19.38
C MET A 129 -0.49 -14.87 -20.07
N GLN A 130 0.08 -14.94 -21.28
CA GLN A 130 -0.06 -14.10 -22.47
C GLN A 130 0.04 -12.57 -22.37
N GLU A 131 1.22 -12.07 -22.75
CA GLU A 131 1.39 -10.74 -23.33
C GLU A 131 0.45 -10.56 -24.55
N VAL A 132 -0.67 -9.87 -24.34
CA VAL A 132 -1.55 -9.45 -25.43
C VAL A 132 -0.97 -8.17 -26.04
N ASN A 133 -0.61 -8.23 -27.32
CA ASN A 133 -0.03 -7.10 -28.06
C ASN A 133 -1.04 -5.94 -28.15
N LEU A 134 -0.77 -4.86 -27.42
CA LEU A 134 -1.65 -3.68 -27.26
C LEU A 134 -1.73 -2.72 -28.48
N SER A 135 -1.33 -3.13 -29.69
CA SER A 135 -1.28 -2.22 -30.85
C SER A 135 -2.61 -2.04 -31.59
N ASP A 136 -3.61 -2.91 -31.37
CA ASP A 136 -4.79 -2.99 -32.25
C ASP A 136 -6.15 -3.04 -31.53
N LEU A 137 -6.23 -2.58 -30.28
CA LEU A 137 -7.48 -2.54 -29.53
C LEU A 137 -8.10 -1.14 -29.53
N THR A 138 -9.39 -1.07 -29.88
CA THR A 138 -10.25 0.12 -29.78
C THR A 138 -10.21 0.71 -28.36
N GLY A 139 -10.47 2.01 -28.22
CA GLY A 139 -10.39 2.71 -26.92
C GLY A 139 -11.19 2.01 -25.81
N GLU A 140 -12.35 1.44 -26.16
CA GLU A 140 -13.20 0.65 -25.27
C GLU A 140 -12.51 -0.61 -24.73
N ALA A 141 -11.74 -1.31 -25.55
CA ALA A 141 -11.07 -2.53 -25.12
C ALA A 141 -9.89 -2.25 -24.18
N LYS A 142 -9.20 -1.12 -24.33
CA LYS A 142 -8.19 -0.67 -23.36
C LYS A 142 -8.80 -0.37 -21.98
N LEU A 143 -10.01 0.20 -21.95
CA LEU A 143 -10.73 0.48 -20.72
C LEU A 143 -11.14 -0.82 -20.01
N ILE A 144 -11.64 -1.81 -20.76
CA ILE A 144 -12.00 -3.12 -20.22
C ILE A 144 -10.76 -3.83 -19.63
N GLU A 145 -9.63 -3.81 -20.34
CA GLU A 145 -8.39 -4.42 -19.84
C GLU A 145 -7.85 -3.74 -18.57
N ALA A 146 -8.01 -2.41 -18.45
CA ALA A 146 -7.69 -1.70 -17.22
C ALA A 146 -8.63 -2.11 -16.06
N LEU A 147 -9.93 -2.25 -16.33
CA LEU A 147 -10.92 -2.68 -15.35
C LEU A 147 -10.71 -4.14 -14.90
N LYS A 148 -10.21 -5.03 -15.76
CA LYS A 148 -9.85 -6.42 -15.39
C LYS A 148 -8.77 -6.53 -14.32
N GLN A 149 -7.94 -5.49 -14.12
CA GLN A 149 -6.92 -5.48 -13.07
C GLN A 149 -7.52 -5.29 -11.66
N VAL A 150 -8.80 -4.90 -11.58
CA VAL A 150 -9.49 -4.71 -10.31
C VAL A 150 -10.18 -5.99 -9.90
N ILE A 151 -9.74 -6.53 -8.77
CA ILE A 151 -10.17 -7.81 -8.23
C ILE A 151 -11.10 -7.55 -7.05
N ASP A 152 -12.25 -8.23 -7.03
CA ASP A 152 -13.13 -8.25 -5.86
C ASP A 152 -12.45 -9.07 -4.74
N PRO A 153 -12.18 -8.47 -3.57
CA PRO A 153 -11.43 -9.16 -2.50
C PRO A 153 -12.25 -10.23 -1.76
N GLU A 154 -13.56 -10.31 -1.98
CA GLU A 154 -14.42 -11.35 -1.39
C GLU A 154 -14.47 -12.58 -2.29
N LEU A 155 -14.53 -12.38 -3.61
CA LEU A 155 -14.67 -13.45 -4.59
C LEU A 155 -13.35 -13.82 -5.28
N MET A 156 -12.29 -13.01 -5.14
CA MET A 156 -10.99 -13.17 -5.79
C MET A 156 -11.08 -13.24 -7.33
N VAL A 157 -12.16 -12.71 -7.91
CA VAL A 157 -12.42 -12.64 -9.35
C VAL A 157 -12.47 -11.16 -9.76
N ASN A 158 -12.08 -10.85 -10.99
CA ASN A 158 -12.12 -9.46 -11.46
C ASN A 158 -13.55 -8.93 -11.65
N ILE A 159 -13.70 -7.61 -11.62
CA ILE A 159 -15.02 -6.97 -11.74
C ILE A 159 -15.66 -7.13 -13.12
N VAL A 160 -14.85 -7.41 -14.15
CA VAL A 160 -15.31 -7.58 -15.54
C VAL A 160 -15.90 -8.97 -15.75
N ASP A 161 -15.20 -10.02 -15.33
CA ASP A 161 -15.63 -11.41 -15.42
C ASP A 161 -16.76 -11.70 -14.43
N LEU A 162 -16.83 -10.97 -13.31
CA LEU A 162 -18.02 -10.97 -12.46
C LEU A 162 -19.24 -10.31 -13.12
N GLY A 163 -19.06 -9.59 -14.23
CA GLY A 163 -20.15 -8.89 -14.91
C GLY A 163 -20.72 -7.73 -14.09
N LEU A 164 -19.89 -7.06 -13.29
CA LEU A 164 -20.29 -5.92 -12.47
C LEU A 164 -20.35 -4.62 -13.25
N ILE A 165 -19.65 -4.55 -14.38
CA ILE A 165 -19.65 -3.39 -15.27
C ILE A 165 -20.85 -3.47 -16.21
N TYR A 166 -21.73 -2.46 -16.18
CA TYR A 166 -22.91 -2.40 -17.02
C TYR A 166 -22.68 -1.57 -18.27
N GLU A 167 -22.10 -0.38 -18.09
CA GLU A 167 -21.84 0.54 -19.19
C GLU A 167 -20.53 1.29 -18.94
N VAL A 168 -19.79 1.54 -20.00
CA VAL A 168 -18.57 2.33 -20.00
C VAL A 168 -18.68 3.33 -21.14
N GLU A 169 -18.75 4.61 -20.80
CA GLU A 169 -18.79 5.70 -21.77
C GLU A 169 -17.53 6.56 -21.64
N GLN A 170 -16.86 6.84 -22.76
CA GLN A 170 -15.72 7.75 -22.82
C GLN A 170 -16.06 8.97 -23.66
N ILE A 171 -15.99 10.17 -23.07
CA ILE A 171 -16.30 11.45 -23.73
C ILE A 171 -15.14 12.42 -23.47
N GLU A 172 -14.40 12.78 -24.52
CA GLU A 172 -13.35 13.82 -24.50
C GLU A 172 -12.35 13.69 -23.32
N GLY A 173 -11.91 12.46 -23.02
CA GLY A 173 -10.97 12.17 -21.94
C GLY A 173 -11.61 11.94 -20.57
N LYS A 174 -12.94 12.07 -20.44
CA LYS A 174 -13.66 11.66 -19.24
C LYS A 174 -14.28 10.28 -19.44
N VAL A 175 -14.10 9.40 -18.47
CA VAL A 175 -14.71 8.06 -18.49
C VAL A 175 -15.78 8.00 -17.42
N ASN A 176 -17.00 7.70 -17.83
CA ASN A 176 -18.10 7.38 -16.94
C ASN A 176 -18.31 5.86 -16.96
N VAL A 177 -18.25 5.24 -15.80
CA VAL A 177 -18.55 3.81 -15.65
C VAL A 177 -19.76 3.64 -14.77
N GLU A 178 -20.78 2.96 -15.29
CA GLU A 178 -21.88 2.45 -14.49
C GLU A 178 -21.58 1.02 -14.09
N MET A 179 -21.48 0.79 -12.78
CA MET A 179 -21.24 -0.54 -12.23
C MET A 179 -22.21 -0.87 -11.10
N THR A 180 -22.30 -2.14 -10.77
CA THR A 180 -23.09 -2.66 -9.66
C THR A 180 -22.20 -3.42 -8.67
N LEU A 181 -22.78 -3.85 -7.55
CA LEU A 181 -22.12 -4.72 -6.59
C LEU A 181 -22.87 -6.04 -6.51
N THR A 182 -22.14 -7.11 -6.18
CA THR A 182 -22.70 -8.43 -5.88
C THR A 182 -23.66 -8.39 -4.68
N SER A 183 -23.57 -7.37 -3.83
CA SER A 183 -24.43 -7.16 -2.66
C SER A 183 -24.71 -5.67 -2.39
N PRO A 184 -25.96 -5.29 -2.04
CA PRO A 184 -26.41 -3.90 -1.92
C PRO A 184 -25.80 -3.09 -0.76
N ALA A 185 -24.98 -3.71 0.09
CA ALA A 185 -24.31 -3.07 1.22
C ALA A 185 -22.94 -3.70 1.50
N CYS A 186 -22.18 -4.05 0.46
CA CYS A 186 -20.83 -4.58 0.65
C CYS A 186 -19.93 -3.49 1.29
N PRO A 187 -19.30 -3.74 2.46
CA PRO A 187 -18.41 -2.77 3.10
C PRO A 187 -17.19 -2.45 2.23
N VAL A 188 -16.85 -3.34 1.29
CA VAL A 188 -15.72 -3.19 0.37
C VAL A 188 -16.09 -2.52 -0.95
N GLY A 189 -17.39 -2.23 -1.18
CA GLY A 189 -17.87 -1.56 -2.39
C GLY A 189 -17.13 -0.24 -2.71
N PRO A 190 -16.95 0.69 -1.76
CA PRO A 190 -16.22 1.93 -2.00
C PRO A 190 -14.75 1.71 -2.39
N GLN A 191 -14.11 0.66 -1.87
CA GLN A 191 -12.73 0.30 -2.22
C GLN A 191 -12.64 -0.15 -3.68
N ILE A 192 -13.55 -1.01 -4.12
CA ILE A 192 -13.60 -1.50 -5.51
C ILE A 192 -13.81 -0.32 -6.47
N MET A 193 -14.73 0.59 -6.14
CA MET A 193 -14.95 1.81 -6.92
C MET A 193 -13.67 2.66 -6.99
N GLN A 194 -12.97 2.86 -5.87
CA GLN A 194 -11.74 3.64 -5.88
C GLN A 194 -10.64 2.97 -6.72
N GLN A 195 -10.49 1.65 -6.63
CA GLN A 195 -9.53 0.89 -7.43
C GLN A 195 -9.83 0.97 -8.92
N ALA A 196 -11.10 0.81 -9.33
CA ALA A 196 -11.53 1.00 -10.71
C ALA A 196 -11.26 2.41 -11.22
N LYS A 197 -11.48 3.43 -10.38
CA LYS A 197 -11.18 4.82 -10.75
C LYS A 197 -9.69 4.99 -11.04
N MET A 198 -8.85 4.56 -10.10
CA MET A 198 -7.39 4.64 -10.23
C MET A 198 -6.86 3.84 -11.42
N ALA A 199 -7.45 2.67 -11.72
CA ALA A 199 -7.08 1.85 -12.87
C ALA A 199 -7.36 2.57 -14.20
N LEU A 200 -8.48 3.29 -14.30
CA LEU A 200 -8.84 4.07 -15.48
C LEU A 200 -7.97 5.33 -15.62
N GLU A 201 -7.71 6.05 -14.52
CA GLU A 201 -6.88 7.27 -14.51
C GLU A 201 -5.40 7.00 -14.83
N ARG A 202 -4.95 5.74 -14.77
CA ARG A 202 -3.60 5.35 -15.22
C ARG A 202 -3.44 5.39 -16.75
N LEU A 203 -4.54 5.36 -17.49
CA LEU A 203 -4.50 5.42 -18.95
C LEU A 203 -4.27 6.87 -19.40
N ARG A 204 -3.31 7.07 -20.31
CA ARG A 204 -2.98 8.41 -20.86
C ARG A 204 -4.13 9.08 -21.62
N GLU A 205 -5.15 8.31 -21.99
CA GLU A 205 -6.34 8.74 -22.72
C GLU A 205 -7.48 9.19 -21.77
N VAL A 206 -7.27 9.15 -20.44
CA VAL A 206 -8.26 9.47 -19.42
C VAL A 206 -7.73 10.56 -18.48
N ASP A 207 -8.38 11.72 -18.49
CA ASP A 207 -8.11 12.85 -17.59
C ASP A 207 -8.89 12.73 -16.27
N LEU A 208 -10.11 12.18 -16.31
CA LEU A 208 -10.96 12.01 -15.14
C LEU A 208 -11.86 10.78 -15.29
N ALA A 209 -11.85 9.89 -14.29
CA ALA A 209 -12.80 8.78 -14.20
C ALA A 209 -13.87 9.05 -13.14
N GLU A 210 -15.14 8.94 -13.51
CA GLU A 210 -16.29 8.98 -12.61
C GLU A 210 -16.99 7.63 -12.62
N ILE A 211 -17.21 7.06 -11.42
CA ILE A 211 -17.86 5.76 -11.27
C ILE A 211 -19.19 5.97 -10.57
N ARG A 212 -20.25 5.51 -11.21
CA ARG A 212 -21.61 5.55 -10.70
C ARG A 212 -22.05 4.15 -10.32
N LEU A 213 -22.42 4.00 -9.05
CA LEU A 213 -22.99 2.76 -8.56
C LEU A 213 -24.50 2.73 -8.85
N VAL A 214 -24.94 1.75 -9.65
CA VAL A 214 -26.34 1.49 -9.96
C VAL A 214 -26.80 0.20 -9.28
N MET A 215 -27.87 0.28 -8.50
CA MET A 215 -28.48 -0.88 -7.82
C MET A 215 -29.60 -1.52 -8.64
N THR A 216 -29.96 -0.91 -9.77
CA THR A 216 -31.04 -1.36 -10.65
C THR A 216 -30.50 -1.40 -12.07
N PRO A 217 -30.58 -2.54 -12.78
CA PRO A 217 -31.06 -3.86 -12.31
C PRO A 217 -30.12 -4.51 -11.28
N PRO A 218 -30.62 -5.36 -10.37
CA PRO A 218 -29.78 -6.07 -9.43
C PRO A 218 -28.84 -7.02 -10.17
N TRP A 219 -27.66 -7.21 -9.61
CA TRP A 219 -26.70 -8.17 -10.12
C TRP A 219 -27.22 -9.61 -9.97
N THR A 220 -26.96 -10.46 -10.97
CA THR A 220 -27.22 -11.90 -10.90
C THR A 220 -25.99 -12.66 -11.40
N PRO A 221 -25.69 -13.85 -10.85
CA PRO A 221 -24.57 -14.69 -11.29
C PRO A 221 -24.59 -15.04 -12.78
N GLU A 222 -25.76 -14.97 -13.42
CA GLU A 222 -25.93 -15.16 -14.85
C GLU A 222 -25.16 -14.12 -15.70
N ARG A 223 -24.74 -13.01 -15.11
CA ARG A 223 -23.93 -11.98 -15.79
C ARG A 223 -22.44 -12.31 -15.83
N MET A 224 -22.00 -13.30 -15.06
CA MET A 224 -20.60 -13.72 -15.04
C MET A 224 -20.22 -14.38 -16.35
N THR A 225 -18.97 -14.19 -16.78
CA THR A 225 -18.36 -14.93 -17.88
C THR A 225 -18.23 -16.41 -17.51
N ASP A 226 -18.21 -17.28 -18.52
CA ASP A 226 -18.10 -18.73 -18.31
C ASP A 226 -16.85 -19.10 -17.46
N ASP A 227 -15.74 -18.38 -17.68
CA ASP A 227 -14.48 -18.57 -16.93
C ASP A 227 -14.64 -18.28 -15.42
N ALA A 228 -15.31 -17.17 -15.06
CA ALA A 228 -15.58 -16.84 -13.67
C ALA A 228 -16.56 -17.83 -13.00
N ARG A 229 -17.50 -18.40 -13.76
CA ARG A 229 -18.42 -19.42 -13.23
C ARG A 229 -17.70 -20.72 -12.89
N ASP A 230 -16.81 -21.16 -13.77
CA ASP A 230 -15.95 -22.31 -13.53
C ASP A 230 -15.04 -22.11 -12.30
N GLN A 231 -14.42 -20.93 -12.17
CA GLN A 231 -13.57 -20.59 -11.01
C GLN A 231 -14.32 -20.63 -9.67
N LEU A 232 -15.58 -20.16 -9.65
CA LEU A 232 -16.42 -20.18 -8.45
C LEU A 232 -17.15 -21.52 -8.25
N GLY A 233 -17.01 -22.48 -9.18
CA GLY A 233 -17.68 -23.79 -9.11
C GLY A 233 -19.21 -23.69 -9.21
N ILE A 234 -19.71 -22.69 -9.94
CA ILE A 234 -21.15 -22.44 -10.13
C ILE A 234 -21.54 -22.98 -11.52
N PHE A 235 -22.22 -24.13 -11.56
CA PHE A 235 -22.68 -24.80 -12.78
C PHE A 235 -24.13 -24.43 -13.14
#